data_AF-A0A0G0LIJ7-F1
#
_entry.id   AF-A0A0G0LIJ7-F1
#
_cell.length_a   1.000
_cell.length_b   1.000
_cell.length_c   1.000
_cell.angle_alpha   90.00
_cell.angle_beta   90.00
_cell.angle_gamma   90.00
#
_symmetry.space_group_name_H-M   'P 1'
#
loop_
_entity.id
_entity.type
_entity.pdbx_description
1 polymer ?
#
loop_
_entity_poly.entity_id
_entity_poly.type
_entity_poly.pdbx_seq_one_letter_code
_entity_poly.pdbx_strand_id
1 'polypeptide(L)'
;MITENIIERVTKFQEVLKAFPEFKYLGDPILRTPTQPVELEEGFIIGKKLGEILINYRKLTGIGRGLAAPQIGIARSVFTTYLDDKIQIYINPKIVSSSNKSNLYRELCLSSGIMWADVERPVSIKIEWINELGVKEDKVFDSFMARLLQHEEAHLRGICNLDQAVAGTIEIQLSDPLQEKIREK
;
A
#
# COMPACT_ATOMS: atom_id res chain seq x y z
N MET A 1 -3.00 -24.74 -17.97
CA MET A 1 -1.92 -23.91 -17.41
C MET A 1 -2.34 -22.44 -17.20
N ILE A 2 -2.44 -21.56 -18.21
CA ILE A 2 -2.78 -20.13 -17.95
C ILE A 2 -4.21 -19.95 -17.41
N THR A 3 -5.19 -20.61 -18.02
CA THR A 3 -6.60 -20.52 -17.62
C THR A 3 -6.84 -21.03 -16.19
N GLU A 4 -6.15 -22.11 -15.80
CA GLU A 4 -6.23 -22.67 -14.45
C GLU A 4 -5.68 -21.68 -13.40
N ASN A 5 -4.54 -21.05 -13.68
CA ASN A 5 -3.95 -20.05 -12.79
C ASN A 5 -4.85 -18.81 -12.61
N ILE A 6 -5.54 -18.38 -13.68
CA ILE A 6 -6.50 -17.27 -13.59
C ILE A 6 -7.69 -17.68 -12.72
N ILE A 7 -8.24 -18.88 -12.90
CA ILE A 7 -9.38 -19.38 -12.10
C ILE A 7 -8.98 -19.45 -10.62
N GLU A 8 -7.81 -20.00 -10.31
CA GLU A 8 -7.29 -20.04 -8.94
C GLU A 8 -7.18 -18.63 -8.34
N ARG A 9 -6.63 -17.70 -9.11
CA ARG A 9 -6.45 -16.31 -8.67
C ARG A 9 -7.75 -15.60 -8.38
N VAL A 10 -8.74 -15.76 -9.26
CA VAL A 10 -10.09 -15.22 -9.07
C VAL A 10 -10.78 -15.86 -7.87
N THR A 11 -10.65 -17.19 -7.70
CA THR A 11 -11.25 -17.92 -6.58
C THR A 11 -10.69 -17.45 -5.24
N LYS A 12 -9.35 -17.37 -5.11
CA LYS A 12 -8.71 -16.83 -3.91
C LYS A 12 -9.11 -15.38 -3.63
N PHE A 13 -9.27 -14.57 -4.68
CA PHE A 13 -9.76 -13.20 -4.50
C PHE A 13 -11.21 -13.14 -4.01
N GLN A 14 -12.09 -14.05 -4.43
CA GLN A 14 -13.44 -14.16 -3.88
C GLN A 14 -13.44 -14.50 -2.38
N GLU A 15 -12.50 -15.31 -1.91
CA GLU A 15 -12.32 -15.57 -0.48
C GLU A 15 -11.89 -14.31 0.27
N VAL A 16 -10.97 -13.54 -0.29
CA VAL A 16 -10.54 -12.24 0.25
C VAL A 16 -11.72 -11.27 0.33
N LEU A 17 -12.55 -11.16 -0.71
CA LEU A 17 -13.74 -10.29 -0.70
C LEU A 17 -14.73 -10.64 0.41
N LYS A 18 -14.88 -11.94 0.72
CA LYS A 18 -15.74 -12.41 1.82
C LYS A 18 -15.13 -12.15 3.19
N ALA A 19 -13.81 -12.32 3.32
CA ALA A 19 -13.09 -12.18 4.58
C ALA A 19 -12.84 -10.72 4.99
N PHE A 20 -12.73 -9.81 4.02
CA PHE A 20 -12.43 -8.39 4.24
C PHE A 20 -13.46 -7.48 3.53
N PRO A 21 -14.74 -7.51 3.95
CA PRO A 21 -15.80 -6.71 3.32
C PRO A 21 -15.59 -5.20 3.49
N GLU A 22 -14.75 -4.76 4.42
CA GLU A 22 -14.40 -3.36 4.63
C GLU A 22 -13.46 -2.80 3.56
N PHE A 23 -12.77 -3.65 2.79
CA PHE A 23 -11.83 -3.21 1.77
C PHE A 23 -12.52 -2.46 0.64
N LYS A 24 -11.87 -1.38 0.22
CA LYS A 24 -12.25 -0.54 -0.91
C LYS A 24 -11.39 -0.90 -2.10
N TYR A 25 -12.05 -1.02 -3.24
CA TYR A 25 -11.41 -1.40 -4.50
C TYR A 25 -11.52 -0.28 -5.52
N LEU A 26 -10.62 -0.31 -6.51
CA LEU A 26 -10.62 0.65 -7.61
C LEU A 26 -12.03 0.79 -8.22
N GLY A 27 -12.49 2.04 -8.30
CA GLY A 27 -13.88 2.38 -8.61
C GLY A 27 -14.61 3.04 -7.44
N ASP A 28 -14.21 2.76 -6.19
CA ASP A 28 -14.72 3.47 -5.02
C ASP A 28 -14.13 4.90 -4.95
N PRO A 29 -14.96 5.96 -4.89
CA PRO A 29 -14.50 7.35 -4.87
C PRO A 29 -13.57 7.71 -3.70
N ILE A 30 -13.63 6.98 -2.58
CA ILE A 30 -12.76 7.28 -1.44
C ILE A 30 -11.28 7.07 -1.76
N LEU A 31 -10.96 6.15 -2.68
CA LEU A 31 -9.61 5.91 -3.16
C LEU A 31 -9.10 7.01 -4.10
N ARG A 32 -9.95 7.98 -4.45
CA ARG A 32 -9.67 9.12 -5.34
C ARG A 32 -9.72 10.46 -4.61
N THR A 33 -10.00 10.44 -3.31
CA THR A 33 -10.21 11.65 -2.51
C THR A 33 -9.01 11.85 -1.58
N PRO A 34 -8.32 13.00 -1.65
CA PRO A 34 -7.28 13.34 -0.68
C PRO A 34 -7.83 13.32 0.76
N THR A 35 -7.08 12.69 1.65
CA THR A 35 -7.46 12.52 3.05
C THR A 35 -7.32 13.78 3.86
N GLN A 36 -8.03 13.83 5.00
CA GLN A 36 -7.86 14.89 5.99
C GLN A 36 -6.84 14.48 7.07
N PRO A 37 -6.03 15.41 7.59
CA PRO A 37 -5.22 15.17 8.77
C PRO A 37 -6.05 14.70 9.98
N VAL A 38 -5.38 14.09 10.94
CA VAL A 38 -5.98 13.61 12.19
C VAL A 38 -5.19 14.05 13.42
N GLU A 39 -5.90 14.14 14.54
CA GLU A 39 -5.26 14.24 15.85
C GLU A 39 -4.64 12.89 16.25
N LEU A 40 -3.68 12.94 17.19
CA LEU A 40 -2.90 11.77 17.59
C LEU A 40 -3.77 10.59 18.06
N GLU A 41 -4.77 10.84 18.89
CA GLU A 41 -5.62 9.79 19.44
C GLU A 41 -6.44 9.07 18.35
N GLU A 42 -7.08 9.84 17.46
CA GLU A 42 -7.80 9.30 16.29
C GLU A 42 -6.84 8.53 15.38
N GLY A 43 -5.66 9.08 15.12
CA GLY A 43 -4.63 8.45 14.28
C GLY A 43 -4.14 7.12 14.84
N PHE A 44 -3.95 7.03 16.15
CA PHE A 44 -3.53 5.80 16.82
C PHE A 44 -4.61 4.70 16.75
N ILE A 45 -5.88 5.05 16.98
CA ILE A 45 -7.00 4.12 16.89
C ILE A 45 -7.12 3.56 15.46
N ILE A 46 -7.04 4.43 14.46
CA ILE A 46 -7.07 4.03 13.05
C ILE A 46 -5.87 3.14 12.73
N GLY A 47 -4.66 3.55 13.12
CA GLY A 47 -3.42 2.82 12.87
C GLY A 47 -3.42 1.40 13.45
N LYS A 48 -3.95 1.23 14.67
CA LYS A 48 -4.14 -0.09 15.28
C LYS A 48 -5.10 -0.96 14.49
N LYS A 49 -6.27 -0.43 14.12
CA LYS A 49 -7.25 -1.13 13.29
C LYS A 49 -6.64 -1.58 11.96
N LEU A 50 -5.89 -0.71 11.29
CA LEU A 50 -5.17 -1.04 10.06
C LEU A 50 -4.17 -2.18 10.27
N GLY A 51 -3.42 -2.15 11.36
CA GLY A 51 -2.45 -3.20 11.69
C GLY A 51 -3.10 -4.56 11.93
N GLU A 52 -4.21 -4.61 12.66
CA GLU A 52 -4.98 -5.85 12.89
C GLU A 52 -5.51 -6.44 11.58
N ILE A 53 -6.10 -5.60 10.73
CA ILE A 53 -6.61 -6.03 9.42
C ILE A 53 -5.47 -6.53 8.53
N LEU A 54 -4.35 -5.80 8.46
CA LEU A 54 -3.19 -6.19 7.65
C LEU A 54 -2.60 -7.53 8.12
N ILE A 55 -2.50 -7.76 9.44
CA ILE A 55 -2.04 -9.05 9.99
C ILE A 55 -2.99 -10.18 9.57
N ASN A 56 -4.31 -9.99 9.70
CA ASN A 56 -5.28 -11.01 9.31
C ASN A 56 -5.26 -11.27 7.80
N TYR A 57 -5.11 -10.22 6.99
CA TYR A 57 -4.96 -10.32 5.54
C TYR A 57 -3.73 -11.15 5.18
N ARG A 58 -2.59 -10.93 5.84
CA ARG A 58 -1.37 -11.73 5.65
C ARG A 58 -1.57 -13.18 6.05
N LYS A 59 -2.26 -13.47 7.16
CA LYS A 59 -2.55 -14.85 7.58
C LYS A 59 -3.35 -15.63 6.52
N LEU A 60 -4.29 -14.97 5.84
CA LEU A 60 -5.08 -15.58 4.77
C LEU A 60 -4.29 -15.71 3.46
N THR A 61 -3.55 -14.68 3.07
CA THR A 61 -3.05 -14.55 1.70
C THR A 61 -1.56 -14.83 1.54
N GLY A 62 -0.77 -14.66 2.60
CA GLY A 62 0.69 -14.67 2.60
C GLY A 62 1.35 -13.33 2.22
N ILE A 63 0.55 -12.32 1.81
CA ILE A 63 1.04 -11.06 1.25
C ILE A 63 0.41 -9.84 1.96
N GLY A 64 0.87 -8.63 1.63
CA GLY A 64 0.42 -7.36 2.23
C GLY A 64 1.49 -6.78 3.15
N ARG A 65 2.12 -5.68 2.73
CA ARG A 65 3.19 -5.00 3.49
C ARG A 65 2.80 -3.61 3.98
N GLY A 66 1.68 -3.07 3.49
CA GLY A 66 1.10 -1.83 3.97
C GLY A 66 -0.40 -1.80 3.73
N LEU A 67 -1.07 -0.91 4.47
CA LEU A 67 -2.49 -0.62 4.35
C LEU A 67 -2.76 0.82 4.81
N ALA A 68 -3.38 1.61 3.94
CA ALA A 68 -3.79 2.99 4.21
C ALA A 68 -5.28 3.09 4.59
N ALA A 69 -5.63 4.05 5.43
CA ALA A 69 -7.00 4.26 5.92
C ALA A 69 -8.07 4.35 4.80
N PRO A 70 -7.83 5.01 3.64
CA PRO A 70 -8.80 5.04 2.55
C PRO A 70 -9.16 3.65 2.02
N GLN A 71 -8.24 2.69 2.09
CA GLN A 71 -8.46 1.32 1.61
C GLN A 71 -9.47 0.55 2.46
N ILE A 72 -9.83 1.05 3.64
CA ILE A 72 -10.91 0.50 4.48
C ILE A 72 -12.05 1.50 4.69
N GLY A 73 -12.15 2.50 3.81
CA GLY A 73 -13.25 3.46 3.80
C GLY A 73 -13.10 4.63 4.77
N ILE A 74 -11.90 4.91 5.28
CA ILE A 74 -11.63 5.98 6.24
C ILE A 74 -10.81 7.08 5.57
N ALA A 75 -11.39 8.26 5.35
CA ALA A 75 -10.75 9.39 4.66
C ALA A 75 -9.78 10.20 5.55
N ARG A 76 -8.87 9.50 6.24
CA ARG A 76 -7.91 10.07 7.20
C ARG A 76 -6.47 9.77 6.81
N SER A 77 -5.58 10.70 7.14
CA SER A 77 -4.16 10.65 6.79
C SER A 77 -3.37 9.69 7.69
N VAL A 78 -3.66 8.39 7.61
CA VAL A 78 -3.01 7.34 8.39
C VAL A 78 -2.75 6.12 7.51
N PHE A 79 -1.56 5.56 7.60
CA PHE A 79 -1.28 4.22 7.08
C PHE A 79 -0.43 3.42 8.06
N THR A 80 -0.39 2.11 7.83
CA THR A 80 0.41 1.17 8.62
C THR A 80 1.24 0.29 7.70
N THR A 81 2.47 -0.04 8.10
CA THR A 81 3.31 -1.03 7.42
C THR A 81 3.54 -2.27 8.29
N TYR A 82 3.77 -3.42 7.66
CA TYR A 82 4.18 -4.66 8.32
C TYR A 82 5.48 -5.21 7.70
N LEU A 83 6.58 -5.15 8.45
CA LEU A 83 7.90 -5.63 8.06
C LEU A 83 8.59 -6.27 9.27
N ASP A 84 9.34 -7.36 9.05
CA ASP A 84 10.08 -8.07 10.09
C ASP A 84 9.23 -8.38 11.34
N ASP A 85 8.01 -8.86 11.10
CA ASP A 85 6.98 -9.15 12.09
C ASP A 85 6.54 -7.97 12.98
N LYS A 86 6.78 -6.73 12.52
CA LYS A 86 6.45 -5.51 13.25
C LYS A 86 5.50 -4.62 12.47
N ILE A 87 4.48 -4.15 13.18
CA ILE A 87 3.59 -3.08 12.75
C ILE A 87 4.22 -1.73 13.07
N GLN A 88 4.18 -0.80 12.11
CA GLN A 88 4.53 0.60 12.35
C GLN A 88 3.41 1.50 11.82
N ILE A 89 2.98 2.45 12.65
CA ILE A 89 1.91 3.40 12.35
C ILE A 89 2.52 4.73 11.88
N TYR A 90 1.94 5.29 10.82
CA TYR A 90 2.33 6.58 10.26
C TYR A 90 1.13 7.52 10.31
N ILE A 91 1.15 8.47 11.23
CA ILE A 91 0.10 9.48 11.40
C ILE A 91 0.52 10.78 10.73
N ASN A 92 -0.36 11.33 9.90
CA ASN A 92 -0.11 12.52 9.07
C ASN A 92 1.23 12.47 8.30
N PRO A 93 1.59 11.35 7.65
CA PRO A 93 2.86 11.24 6.97
C PRO A 93 2.93 12.16 5.75
N LYS A 94 4.11 12.71 5.49
CA LYS A 94 4.38 13.60 4.37
C LYS A 94 5.77 13.37 3.80
N ILE A 95 5.86 13.09 2.51
CA ILE A 95 7.13 13.06 1.79
C ILE A 95 7.58 14.51 1.55
N VAL A 96 8.75 14.87 2.08
CA VAL A 96 9.29 16.24 2.03
C VAL A 96 10.39 16.43 0.99
N SER A 97 11.05 15.35 0.56
CA SER A 97 11.93 15.37 -0.62
C SER A 97 12.08 13.96 -1.21
N SER A 98 12.50 13.89 -2.47
CA SER A 98 12.74 12.65 -3.20
C SER A 98 13.99 12.74 -4.06
N SER A 99 14.61 11.60 -4.37
CA SER A 99 15.76 11.55 -5.27
C SER A 99 15.36 11.78 -6.73
N ASN A 100 16.28 12.36 -7.51
CA ASN A 100 16.12 12.48 -8.97
C ASN A 100 16.24 11.13 -9.71
N LYS A 101 16.89 10.13 -9.10
CA LYS A 101 16.96 8.77 -9.64
C LYS A 101 15.67 8.02 -9.35
N SER A 102 15.23 7.22 -10.30
CA SER A 102 14.06 6.35 -10.17
C SER A 102 14.41 4.89 -10.40
N ASN A 103 13.54 4.00 -9.93
CA ASN A 103 13.58 2.56 -10.24
C ASN A 103 12.18 2.07 -10.63
N LEU A 104 12.14 0.88 -11.22
CA LEU A 104 10.92 0.22 -11.66
C LEU A 104 10.63 -1.01 -10.78
N TYR A 105 9.37 -1.19 -10.40
CA TYR A 105 8.91 -2.36 -9.65
C TYR A 105 7.49 -2.69 -10.05
N ARG A 106 7.15 -3.99 -10.01
CA ARG A 106 5.80 -4.46 -10.31
C ARG A 106 4.95 -4.45 -9.04
N GLU A 107 4.14 -3.41 -8.88
CA GLU A 107 3.36 -3.19 -7.67
C GLU A 107 2.02 -3.91 -7.72
N LEU A 108 1.77 -4.76 -6.72
CA LEU A 108 0.45 -5.27 -6.38
C LEU A 108 -0.14 -4.43 -5.23
N CYS A 109 -1.34 -3.91 -5.42
CA CYS A 109 -2.08 -3.17 -4.40
C CYS A 109 -3.27 -3.99 -3.93
N LEU A 110 -3.55 -3.99 -2.63
CA LEU A 110 -4.70 -4.71 -2.06
C LEU A 110 -6.04 -4.18 -2.62
N SER A 111 -6.11 -2.89 -2.94
CA SER A 111 -7.28 -2.24 -3.55
C SER A 111 -7.38 -2.42 -5.07
N SER A 112 -6.35 -2.96 -5.72
CA SER A 112 -6.36 -3.31 -7.15
C SER A 112 -6.69 -4.79 -7.40
N GLY A 113 -6.98 -5.53 -6.31
CA GLY A 113 -7.39 -6.92 -6.35
C GLY A 113 -6.32 -7.84 -6.93
N ILE A 114 -6.61 -8.44 -8.08
CA ILE A 114 -5.71 -9.38 -8.76
C ILE A 114 -4.80 -8.70 -9.78
N MET A 115 -4.88 -7.38 -9.93
CA MET A 115 -4.11 -6.63 -10.92
C MET A 115 -2.86 -6.00 -10.31
N TRP A 116 -1.77 -6.06 -11.05
CA TRP A 116 -0.54 -5.33 -10.77
C TRP A 116 -0.06 -4.58 -12.01
N ALA A 117 0.89 -3.67 -11.81
CA ALA A 117 1.52 -2.95 -12.92
C ALA A 117 2.94 -2.53 -12.55
N ASP A 118 3.76 -2.28 -13.57
CA ASP A 118 5.06 -1.67 -13.36
C ASP A 118 4.87 -0.20 -13.01
N VAL A 119 5.47 0.26 -11.90
CA VAL A 119 5.39 1.65 -11.43
C VAL A 119 6.79 2.20 -11.21
N GLU A 120 7.07 3.35 -11.82
CA GLU A 120 8.31 4.09 -11.63
C GLU A 120 8.22 4.96 -10.38
N ARG A 121 9.21 4.88 -9.48
CA ARG A 121 9.28 5.72 -8.27
C ARG A 121 10.72 6.17 -7.97
N PRO A 122 10.91 7.34 -7.35
CA PRO A 122 12.17 7.73 -6.73
C PRO A 122 12.81 6.61 -5.89
N VAL A 123 14.12 6.45 -6.02
CA VAL A 123 14.93 5.45 -5.31
C VAL A 123 14.97 5.71 -3.81
N SER A 124 15.00 6.99 -3.40
CA SER A 124 14.94 7.39 -2.00
C SER A 124 14.00 8.57 -1.78
N ILE A 125 13.50 8.66 -0.55
CA ILE A 125 12.65 9.74 -0.08
C ILE A 125 13.04 10.16 1.33
N LYS A 126 12.77 11.41 1.68
CA LYS A 126 12.71 11.90 3.05
C LYS A 126 11.25 12.07 3.44
N ILE A 127 10.83 11.48 4.55
CA ILE A 127 9.43 11.48 5.01
C ILE A 127 9.35 11.90 6.48
N GLU A 128 8.37 12.74 6.78
CA GLU A 128 8.02 13.18 8.12
C GLU A 128 6.70 12.53 8.53
N TRP A 129 6.56 12.10 9.78
CA TRP A 129 5.30 11.58 10.33
C TRP A 129 5.26 11.68 11.85
N ILE A 130 4.10 11.41 12.45
CA ILE A 130 3.96 11.19 13.89
C ILE A 130 3.81 9.69 14.13
N ASN A 131 4.65 9.13 15.00
CA ASN A 131 4.61 7.70 15.35
C ASN A 131 3.52 7.41 16.41
N GLU A 132 3.36 6.14 16.76
CA GLU A 132 2.38 5.66 17.73
C GLU A 132 2.54 6.20 19.16
N LEU A 133 3.71 6.76 19.48
CA LEU A 133 4.03 7.41 20.76
C LEU A 133 3.78 8.92 20.73
N GLY A 134 3.31 9.48 19.61
CA GLY A 134 3.13 10.92 19.43
C GLY A 134 4.42 11.68 19.12
N VAL A 135 5.52 10.98 18.85
CA VAL A 135 6.81 11.61 18.53
C VAL A 135 6.86 11.92 17.04
N LYS A 136 7.31 13.14 16.70
CA LYS A 136 7.60 13.52 15.32
C LYS A 136 8.88 12.84 14.87
N GLU A 137 8.78 12.12 13.78
CA GLU A 137 9.87 11.44 13.12
C GLU A 137 10.14 12.10 11.77
N ASP A 138 11.41 12.15 11.39
CA ASP A 138 11.88 12.59 10.08
C ASP A 138 13.05 11.68 9.69
N LYS A 139 12.87 10.86 8.64
CA LYS A 139 13.88 9.90 8.20
C LYS A 139 13.98 9.82 6.68
N VAL A 140 15.19 9.50 6.22
CA VAL A 140 15.46 9.13 4.84
C VAL A 140 15.36 7.61 4.70
N PHE A 141 14.61 7.16 3.70
CA PHE A 141 14.51 5.75 3.33
C PHE A 141 14.93 5.58 1.87
N ASP A 142 15.41 4.38 1.53
CA ASP A 142 15.76 3.98 0.18
C ASP A 142 15.15 2.62 -0.20
N SER A 143 15.43 2.18 -1.42
CA SER A 143 15.18 0.82 -1.90
C SER A 143 13.70 0.42 -1.74
N PHE A 144 13.42 -0.76 -1.20
CA PHE A 144 12.06 -1.26 -1.02
C PHE A 144 11.25 -0.42 -0.02
N MET A 145 11.88 0.07 1.05
CA MET A 145 11.17 0.83 2.08
C MET A 145 10.71 2.19 1.54
N ALA A 146 11.56 2.89 0.79
CA ALA A 146 11.16 4.11 0.10
C ALA A 146 9.96 3.87 -0.82
N ARG A 147 9.95 2.76 -1.56
CA ARG A 147 8.83 2.40 -2.45
C ARG A 147 7.54 2.13 -1.69
N LEU A 148 7.60 1.31 -0.63
CA LEU A 148 6.44 1.00 0.20
C LEU A 148 5.81 2.28 0.76
N LEU A 149 6.62 3.16 1.35
CA LEU A 149 6.11 4.42 1.92
C LEU A 149 5.54 5.36 0.86
N GLN A 150 6.14 5.43 -0.34
CA GLN A 150 5.57 6.18 -1.45
C GLN A 150 4.23 5.62 -1.92
N HIS A 151 4.05 4.30 -1.90
CA HIS A 151 2.78 3.65 -2.24
C HIS A 151 1.69 3.99 -1.22
N GLU A 152 1.97 3.80 0.08
CA GLU A 152 0.99 4.05 1.13
C GLU A 152 0.65 5.55 1.26
N GLU A 153 1.64 6.44 1.11
CA GLU A 153 1.40 7.88 1.10
C GLU A 153 0.58 8.31 -0.14
N ALA A 154 0.78 7.69 -1.30
CA ALA A 154 -0.02 7.98 -2.50
C ALA A 154 -1.51 7.70 -2.27
N HIS A 155 -1.85 6.64 -1.52
CA HIS A 155 -3.24 6.39 -1.13
C HIS A 155 -3.87 7.53 -0.33
N LEU A 156 -3.09 8.21 0.52
CA LEU A 156 -3.57 9.36 1.30
C LEU A 156 -3.86 10.58 0.42
N ARG A 157 -3.28 10.65 -0.78
CA ARG A 157 -3.55 11.66 -1.80
C ARG A 157 -4.60 11.23 -2.83
N GLY A 158 -5.22 10.06 -2.67
CA GLY A 158 -6.21 9.52 -3.61
C GLY A 158 -5.60 8.95 -4.90
N ILE A 159 -4.34 8.51 -4.85
CA ILE A 159 -3.63 7.92 -5.98
C ILE A 159 -3.36 6.44 -5.68
N CYS A 160 -3.70 5.57 -6.61
CA CYS A 160 -3.45 4.13 -6.56
C CYS A 160 -2.36 3.74 -7.55
N ASN A 161 -1.77 2.55 -7.37
CA ASN A 161 -0.69 2.06 -8.24
C ASN A 161 -1.05 2.08 -9.73
N LEU A 162 -2.29 1.71 -10.10
CA LEU A 162 -2.69 1.63 -11.51
C LEU A 162 -2.83 3.00 -12.20
N ASP A 163 -2.93 4.10 -11.46
CA ASP A 163 -2.89 5.45 -12.07
C ASP A 163 -1.47 5.84 -12.49
N GLN A 164 -0.47 5.20 -11.89
CA GLN A 164 0.95 5.43 -12.12
C GLN A 164 1.57 4.28 -12.93
N ALA A 165 0.74 3.41 -13.51
CA ALA A 165 1.17 2.26 -14.28
C ALA A 165 1.92 2.72 -15.54
N VAL A 166 3.06 2.09 -15.81
CA VAL A 166 3.72 2.18 -17.12
C VAL A 166 2.78 1.58 -18.16
N ALA A 167 2.59 2.29 -19.26
CA ALA A 167 1.68 1.88 -20.32
C ALA A 167 1.97 0.45 -20.81
N GLY A 168 0.92 -0.37 -20.91
CA GLY A 168 1.02 -1.76 -21.36
C GLY A 168 1.48 -2.76 -20.29
N THR A 169 1.64 -2.36 -19.03
CA THR A 169 2.14 -3.26 -17.96
C THR A 169 1.07 -3.71 -16.97
N ILE A 170 -0.19 -3.29 -17.14
CA ILE A 170 -1.30 -3.74 -16.30
C ILE A 170 -1.63 -5.19 -16.65
N GLU A 171 -1.40 -6.09 -15.71
CA GLU A 171 -1.54 -7.53 -15.89
C GLU A 171 -2.27 -8.17 -14.70
N ILE A 172 -2.87 -9.35 -14.90
CA ILE A 172 -3.29 -10.20 -13.79
C ILE A 172 -2.04 -10.79 -13.13
N GLN A 173 -1.98 -10.77 -11.80
CA GLN A 173 -0.86 -11.34 -11.05
C GLN A 173 -0.89 -12.87 -11.12
N LEU A 174 -0.08 -13.44 -12.02
CA LEU A 174 0.05 -14.89 -12.21
C LEU A 174 1.29 -15.50 -11.54
N SER A 175 2.29 -14.70 -11.17
CA SER A 175 3.50 -15.13 -10.45
C SER A 175 3.52 -14.62 -9.01
N ASP A 176 4.34 -15.24 -8.13
CA ASP A 176 4.44 -14.85 -6.72
C ASP A 176 4.99 -13.42 -6.57
N PRO A 177 4.20 -12.47 -6.03
CA PRO A 177 4.62 -11.07 -5.90
C PRO A 177 5.75 -10.90 -4.89
N LEU A 178 5.99 -11.87 -4.01
CA LEU A 178 7.11 -11.83 -3.06
C LEU A 178 8.46 -12.09 -3.72
N GLN A 179 8.48 -12.67 -4.94
CA GLN A 179 9.71 -12.86 -5.72
C GLN A 179 10.09 -11.64 -6.54
N GLU A 180 9.24 -10.61 -6.60
CA GLU A 180 9.50 -9.46 -7.45
C GLU A 180 10.64 -8.58 -6.95
N LYS A 181 11.42 -8.08 -7.90
CA LYS A 181 12.64 -7.33 -7.65
C LYS A 181 12.58 -5.93 -8.24
N ILE A 182 13.24 -5.00 -7.57
CA ILE A 182 13.49 -3.66 -8.09
C ILE A 182 14.40 -3.79 -9.31
N ARG A 183 14.03 -3.11 -10.39
CA ARG A 183 14.79 -2.99 -11.63
C ARG A 183 15.30 -1.56 -11.74
N GLU A 184 16.60 -1.39 -12.01
CA GLU A 184 17.17 -0.08 -12.31
C GLU A 184 16.65 0.43 -13.66
N LYS A 185 16.60 1.76 -13.81
CA LYS A 185 16.22 2.44 -15.05
C LYS A 185 17.44 3.15 -15.64
#